data_AF-A0A558D6I5-F1
#
_entry.id   AF-A0A558D6I5-F1
#
_cell.length_a   1.000
_cell.length_b   1.000
_cell.length_c   1.000
_cell.angle_alpha   90.00
_cell.angle_beta   90.00
_cell.angle_gamma   90.00
#
_symmetry.space_group_name_H-M   'P 1'
#
loop_
_entity.id
_entity.type
_entity.pdbx_description
1 polymer ?
#
loop_
_entity_poly.entity_id
_entity_poly.type
_entity_poly.pdbx_seq_one_letter_code
_entity_poly.pdbx_strand_id
1 'polypeptide(L)'
;MYSLWQHGVLAVPGGAGALGHAREVLLRESAEPVQIGELSSPVPDRVLLEATWVEGRAQVRALLVLDEPEDGGGRLRWRLLALSDRAWQPSSSSPVTRLGLPEVGVCSDPAGVPMLIAPDNHVGSSGADTEAWGAQTAARLRHPDRSAGLAVVTVEAVTDVANDPSVMLPQFGWPGLLTCVIIDESARTALNHHCRETPVPERGARLFPAVCDTVPSDVLQTSQLTKSRLATMVRQVLTARQDAPLPVWAGEKDIAAWIDRAPAAVAAGAGVREHSEPPQPRSAQPEPGWIERERLLAEENARLRTELAQAQETIAGLRRALEAQRGPAAPAPIPAGGRHHRPQPVAVAPTSEHARFPRQGMPPAPPRHAAGNRPVTSDAFGSFGELIGAARSRLKLLVIGADPDEAAALDSHPRAALLRREAWRALCTLQVYAHAKATAHAQRRRLGPELRNLLQFVSSGQEGALIGEASIKLKEPPDLAQHPVYRRRRTYPVPKTVDDSGWAFFPAHIRLGGESGVRLQFLDDTSRTGNVYIGYLGEDRSAL
;
A
#
# COMPACT_ATOMS: atom_id res chain seq x y z
N MET A 1 1.86 -34.00 -8.36
CA MET A 1 1.47 -32.65 -8.82
C MET A 1 0.61 -32.04 -7.74
N TYR A 2 0.84 -30.77 -7.41
CA TYR A 2 0.09 -30.09 -6.36
C TYR A 2 -0.97 -29.20 -7.00
N SER A 3 -2.24 -29.49 -6.73
CA SER A 3 -3.36 -28.66 -7.17
C SER A 3 -3.65 -27.56 -6.15
N LEU A 4 -4.10 -26.42 -6.65
CA LEU A 4 -4.74 -25.37 -5.86
C LEU A 4 -5.96 -24.91 -6.64
N TRP A 5 -7.11 -24.80 -6.00
CA TRP A 5 -8.32 -24.36 -6.66
C TRP A 5 -9.03 -23.26 -5.86
N GLN A 6 -9.62 -22.32 -6.59
CA GLN A 6 -10.28 -21.13 -6.07
C GLN A 6 -11.49 -20.82 -6.96
N HIS A 7 -12.54 -20.21 -6.42
CA HIS A 7 -13.69 -19.80 -7.21
C HIS A 7 -14.45 -18.67 -6.52
N GLY A 8 -15.17 -17.89 -7.29
CA GLY A 8 -15.90 -16.74 -6.76
C GLY A 8 -16.72 -16.01 -7.82
N VAL A 9 -17.01 -14.76 -7.49
CA VAL A 9 -17.77 -13.83 -8.31
C VAL A 9 -16.89 -12.61 -8.60
N LEU A 10 -17.00 -12.12 -9.83
CA LEU A 10 -16.29 -10.95 -10.33
C LEU A 10 -17.32 -9.94 -10.82
N ALA A 11 -17.40 -8.79 -10.15
CA ALA A 11 -18.25 -7.70 -10.61
C ALA A 11 -17.48 -6.82 -11.60
N VAL A 12 -17.89 -6.85 -12.87
CA VAL A 12 -17.25 -6.12 -13.97
C VAL A 12 -18.00 -4.79 -14.19
N PRO A 13 -17.29 -3.65 -14.28
CA PRO A 13 -17.91 -2.37 -14.61
C PRO A 13 -18.53 -2.43 -16.03
N GLY A 14 -19.80 -2.02 -16.18
CA GLY A 14 -20.41 -1.78 -17.50
C GLY A 14 -21.46 -2.77 -17.99
N GLY A 15 -21.74 -3.87 -17.26
CA GLY A 15 -22.93 -4.71 -17.45
C GLY A 15 -22.92 -5.61 -18.69
N ALA A 16 -22.96 -5.02 -19.90
CA ALA A 16 -23.00 -5.77 -21.16
C ALA A 16 -21.59 -6.11 -21.65
N GLY A 17 -21.37 -7.35 -22.07
CA GLY A 17 -20.07 -7.81 -22.57
C GLY A 17 -19.01 -7.97 -21.46
N ALA A 18 -19.44 -8.19 -20.21
CA ALA A 18 -18.57 -8.39 -19.06
C ALA A 18 -17.53 -9.49 -19.34
N LEU A 19 -17.97 -10.60 -19.95
CA LEU A 19 -17.12 -11.73 -20.31
C LEU A 19 -16.05 -11.35 -21.34
N GLY A 20 -16.43 -10.60 -22.38
CA GLY A 20 -15.51 -10.10 -23.41
C GLY A 20 -14.49 -9.11 -22.84
N HIS A 21 -14.95 -8.18 -22.00
CA HIS A 21 -14.08 -7.23 -21.32
C HIS A 21 -13.08 -7.94 -20.39
N ALA A 22 -13.55 -8.87 -19.56
CA ALA A 22 -12.70 -9.64 -18.67
C ALA A 22 -11.63 -10.40 -19.43
N ARG A 23 -12.02 -11.09 -20.50
CA ARG A 23 -11.11 -11.78 -21.42
C ARG A 23 -10.06 -10.83 -22.00
N GLU A 24 -10.45 -9.66 -22.51
CA GLU A 24 -9.52 -8.70 -23.11
C GLU A 24 -8.55 -8.11 -22.09
N VAL A 25 -9.00 -7.80 -20.88
CA VAL A 25 -8.13 -7.32 -19.80
C VAL A 25 -7.11 -8.39 -19.44
N LEU A 26 -7.55 -9.62 -19.15
CA LEU A 26 -6.65 -10.71 -18.76
C LEU A 26 -5.62 -11.06 -19.85
N LEU A 27 -6.00 -11.04 -21.12
CA LEU A 27 -5.07 -11.30 -22.23
C LEU A 27 -4.08 -10.14 -22.44
N ARG A 28 -4.51 -8.89 -22.23
CA ARG A 28 -3.64 -7.71 -22.36
C ARG A 28 -2.63 -7.61 -21.22
N GLU A 29 -3.05 -7.96 -20.00
CA GLU A 29 -2.18 -7.98 -18.82
C GLU A 29 -1.24 -9.22 -18.81
N SER A 30 -1.29 -10.08 -19.83
CA SER A 30 -0.28 -11.12 -20.06
C SER A 30 1.06 -10.47 -20.44
N ALA A 31 1.81 -10.04 -19.43
CA ALA A 31 3.21 -9.66 -19.55
C ALA A 31 4.10 -10.82 -19.11
N GLU A 32 5.32 -10.91 -19.66
CA GLU A 32 6.39 -11.74 -19.08
C GLU A 32 6.49 -11.43 -17.57
N PRO A 33 6.33 -12.43 -16.68
CA PRO A 33 6.60 -13.85 -16.89
C PRO A 33 5.37 -14.78 -17.06
N VAL A 34 4.16 -14.28 -17.28
CA VAL A 34 2.92 -15.09 -17.38
C VAL A 34 2.42 -15.14 -18.82
N GLN A 35 2.36 -16.34 -19.39
CA GLN A 35 1.83 -16.59 -20.73
C GLN A 35 0.38 -17.06 -20.63
N ILE A 36 -0.57 -16.28 -21.16
CA ILE A 36 -2.00 -16.60 -21.15
C ILE A 36 -2.48 -16.87 -22.58
N GLY A 37 -3.17 -17.99 -22.78
CA GLY A 37 -3.81 -18.40 -24.02
C GLY A 37 -5.26 -18.79 -23.80
N GLU A 38 -6.10 -18.62 -24.82
CA GLU A 38 -7.50 -19.00 -24.77
C GLU A 38 -7.71 -20.41 -25.34
N LEU A 39 -8.56 -21.20 -24.68
CA LEU A 39 -8.97 -22.52 -25.10
C LEU A 39 -10.41 -22.50 -25.61
N SER A 40 -10.70 -23.36 -26.59
CA SER A 40 -12.08 -23.53 -27.06
C SER A 40 -12.96 -24.15 -25.99
N SER A 41 -14.04 -23.46 -25.63
CA SER A 41 -15.13 -23.99 -24.80
C SER A 41 -16.28 -24.48 -25.69
N PRO A 42 -16.85 -25.68 -25.44
CA PRO A 42 -18.09 -26.09 -26.09
C PRO A 42 -19.34 -25.46 -25.43
N VAL A 43 -19.18 -24.84 -24.26
CA VAL A 43 -20.27 -24.20 -23.51
C VAL A 43 -20.37 -22.74 -23.97
N PRO A 44 -21.56 -22.28 -24.42
CA PRO A 44 -21.77 -20.87 -24.73
C PRO A 44 -21.56 -20.00 -23.49
N ASP A 45 -21.18 -18.74 -23.68
CA ASP A 45 -21.00 -17.76 -22.60
C ASP A 45 -19.98 -18.18 -21.53
N ARG A 46 -19.02 -19.02 -21.95
CA ARG A 46 -17.88 -19.46 -21.15
C ARG A 46 -16.57 -19.15 -21.87
N VAL A 47 -15.62 -18.59 -21.14
CA VAL A 47 -14.23 -18.41 -21.58
C VAL A 47 -13.31 -19.29 -20.75
N LEU A 48 -12.40 -19.99 -21.43
CA LEU A 48 -11.35 -20.80 -20.82
C LEU A 48 -10.00 -20.16 -21.12
N LEU A 49 -9.30 -19.70 -20.10
CA LEU A 49 -7.95 -19.13 -20.21
C LEU A 49 -6.96 -20.08 -19.55
N GLU A 50 -6.02 -20.59 -20.33
CA GLU A 50 -4.87 -21.34 -19.85
C GLU A 50 -3.72 -20.39 -19.64
N ALA A 51 -3.07 -20.48 -18.48
CA ALA A 51 -1.88 -19.71 -18.17
C ALA A 51 -0.72 -20.60 -17.77
N THR A 52 0.49 -20.19 -18.12
CA THR A 52 1.73 -20.82 -17.64
C THR A 52 2.72 -19.78 -17.15
N TRP A 53 3.44 -20.11 -16.09
CA TRP A 53 4.52 -19.27 -15.58
C TRP A 53 5.52 -20.09 -14.75
N VAL A 54 6.68 -19.49 -14.51
CA VAL A 54 7.72 -20.05 -13.62
C VAL A 54 7.71 -19.29 -12.30
N GLU A 55 7.53 -20.00 -11.19
CA GLU A 55 7.59 -19.46 -9.84
C GLU A 55 8.85 -20.00 -9.13
N GLY A 56 9.96 -19.26 -9.23
CA GLY A 56 11.26 -19.71 -8.73
C GLY A 56 11.77 -20.93 -9.50
N ARG A 57 11.61 -22.13 -8.93
CA ARG A 57 11.93 -23.41 -9.59
C ARG A 57 10.71 -24.26 -9.88
N ALA A 58 9.51 -23.74 -9.61
CA ALA A 58 8.26 -24.43 -9.88
C ALA A 58 7.75 -24.04 -11.27
N GLN A 59 7.28 -25.02 -12.02
CA GLN A 59 6.51 -24.81 -13.24
C GLN A 59 5.03 -24.84 -12.87
N VAL A 60 4.31 -23.77 -13.20
CA VAL A 60 2.90 -23.64 -12.88
C VAL A 60 2.07 -23.54 -14.16
N ARG A 61 0.98 -24.29 -14.19
CA ARG A 61 -0.03 -24.28 -15.24
C ARG A 61 -1.39 -24.05 -14.59
N ALA A 62 -2.13 -23.03 -15.00
CA ALA A 62 -3.44 -22.73 -14.45
C ALA A 62 -4.52 -22.66 -15.53
N LEU A 63 -5.75 -22.99 -15.15
CA LEU A 63 -6.95 -22.83 -15.94
C LEU A 63 -7.89 -21.90 -15.19
N LEU A 64 -8.20 -20.76 -15.81
CA LEU A 64 -9.25 -19.85 -15.39
C LEU A 64 -10.47 -20.03 -16.28
N VAL A 65 -11.59 -20.36 -15.67
CA VAL A 65 -12.90 -20.47 -16.30
C VAL A 65 -13.73 -19.28 -15.88
N LEU A 66 -14.26 -18.54 -16.85
CA LEU A 66 -15.19 -17.44 -16.63
C LEU A 66 -16.53 -17.82 -17.25
N ASP A 67 -17.60 -17.74 -16.47
CA ASP A 67 -18.97 -17.98 -16.93
C ASP A 67 -19.82 -16.73 -16.71
N GLU A 68 -20.61 -16.37 -17.71
CA GLU A 68 -21.66 -15.38 -17.55
C GLU A 68 -22.94 -16.06 -17.00
N PRO A 69 -23.45 -15.64 -15.82
CA PRO A 69 -24.70 -16.14 -15.30
C PRO A 69 -25.87 -15.72 -16.19
N GLU A 70 -26.91 -16.56 -16.25
CA GLU A 70 -28.11 -16.35 -17.08
C GLU A 70 -28.82 -15.01 -16.81
N ASP A 71 -28.57 -14.39 -15.65
CA ASP A 71 -29.17 -13.11 -15.25
C ASP A 71 -28.54 -11.89 -15.94
N GLY A 72 -27.41 -12.05 -16.65
CA GLY A 72 -26.75 -10.98 -17.41
C GLY A 72 -26.34 -9.77 -16.56
N GLY A 73 -26.21 -9.93 -15.24
CA GLY A 73 -26.10 -8.83 -14.27
C GLY A 73 -24.74 -8.13 -14.20
N GLY A 74 -23.87 -8.26 -15.21
CA GLY A 74 -22.49 -7.76 -15.17
C GLY A 74 -21.61 -8.43 -14.10
N ARG A 75 -22.03 -9.60 -13.60
CA ARG A 75 -21.27 -10.42 -12.67
C ARG A 75 -20.82 -11.66 -13.40
N LEU A 76 -19.55 -12.03 -13.29
CA LEU A 76 -19.03 -13.29 -13.81
C LEU A 76 -18.80 -14.25 -12.66
N ARG A 77 -19.07 -15.53 -12.89
CA ARG A 77 -18.53 -16.59 -12.04
C ARG A 77 -17.14 -16.93 -12.56
N TRP A 78 -16.16 -16.99 -11.67
CA TRP A 78 -14.82 -17.40 -12.03
C TRP A 78 -14.41 -18.64 -11.23
N ARG A 79 -13.72 -19.56 -11.88
CA ARG A 79 -13.20 -20.81 -11.30
C ARG A 79 -11.77 -20.99 -11.76
N LEU A 80 -10.87 -21.20 -10.84
CA LEU A 80 -9.44 -21.25 -11.07
C LEU A 80 -8.90 -22.56 -10.55
N LEU A 81 -8.18 -23.31 -11.39
CA LEU A 81 -7.42 -24.49 -11.02
C LEU A 81 -5.97 -24.29 -11.43
N ALA A 82 -5.05 -24.27 -10.47
CA ALA A 82 -3.62 -24.17 -10.70
C ALA A 82 -2.92 -25.48 -10.32
N LEU A 83 -2.05 -25.95 -11.20
CA LEU A 83 -1.26 -27.17 -11.08
C LEU A 83 0.22 -26.78 -11.02
N SER A 84 0.92 -27.26 -10.00
CA SER A 84 2.35 -27.02 -9.80
C SER A 84 3.12 -28.33 -9.65
N ASP A 85 4.33 -28.37 -10.19
CA ASP A 85 5.28 -29.47 -9.98
C ASP A 85 5.90 -29.48 -8.57
N ARG A 86 5.71 -28.39 -7.81
CA ARG A 86 6.15 -28.25 -6.41
C ARG A 86 5.02 -27.83 -5.49
N ALA A 87 5.17 -28.15 -4.21
CA ALA A 87 4.19 -27.75 -3.20
C ALA A 87 4.12 -26.23 -3.09
N TRP A 88 2.90 -25.70 -3.07
CA TRP A 88 2.63 -24.30 -2.79
C TRP A 88 3.18 -23.93 -1.41
N GLN A 89 3.86 -22.79 -1.32
CA GLN A 89 4.41 -22.26 -0.08
C GLN A 89 3.76 -20.93 0.23
N PRO A 90 3.74 -20.46 1.48
CA PRO A 90 3.24 -19.12 1.81
C PRO A 90 3.90 -17.99 1.00
N SER A 91 5.14 -18.19 0.54
CA SER A 91 5.90 -17.25 -0.30
C SER A 91 5.63 -17.37 -1.80
N SER A 92 4.84 -18.35 -2.25
CA SER A 92 4.41 -18.44 -3.65
C SER A 92 3.44 -17.30 -3.96
N SER A 93 3.40 -16.86 -5.20
CA SER A 93 2.41 -15.88 -5.62
C SER A 93 1.04 -16.53 -5.80
N SER A 94 -0.03 -15.85 -5.39
CA SER A 94 -1.40 -16.32 -5.61
C SER A 94 -1.71 -16.39 -7.11
N PRO A 95 -2.24 -17.52 -7.63
CA PRO A 95 -2.70 -17.61 -9.02
C PRO A 95 -3.69 -16.51 -9.41
N VAL A 96 -4.59 -16.10 -8.52
CA VAL A 96 -5.54 -15.00 -8.77
C VAL A 96 -4.80 -13.71 -9.10
N THR A 97 -3.80 -13.36 -8.29
CA THR A 97 -3.00 -12.15 -8.49
C THR A 97 -2.13 -12.27 -9.73
N ARG A 98 -1.51 -13.44 -9.95
CA ARG A 98 -0.68 -13.70 -11.13
C ARG A 98 -1.44 -13.56 -12.44
N LEU A 99 -2.73 -13.91 -12.44
CA LEU A 99 -3.56 -13.82 -13.64
C LEU A 99 -4.16 -12.44 -13.89
N GLY A 100 -4.04 -11.51 -12.95
CA GLY A 100 -4.61 -10.18 -13.13
C GLY A 100 -6.14 -10.11 -12.93
N LEU A 101 -6.73 -11.07 -12.19
CA LEU A 101 -8.18 -11.03 -11.86
C LEU A 101 -8.62 -9.74 -11.14
N PRO A 102 -7.86 -9.22 -10.14
CA PRO A 102 -8.15 -7.96 -9.47
C PRO A 102 -8.32 -6.74 -10.38
N GLU A 103 -7.61 -6.72 -11.50
CA GLU A 103 -7.55 -5.63 -12.45
C GLU A 103 -8.80 -5.60 -13.33
N VAL A 104 -9.50 -6.73 -13.45
CA VAL A 104 -10.76 -6.83 -14.18
C VAL A 104 -11.93 -6.20 -13.42
N GLY A 105 -11.92 -6.29 -12.08
CA GLY A 105 -13.04 -5.79 -11.28
C GLY A 105 -13.02 -6.25 -9.83
N VAL A 106 -14.14 -6.02 -9.14
CA VAL A 106 -14.26 -6.37 -7.72
C VAL A 106 -14.48 -7.87 -7.59
N CYS A 107 -13.47 -8.55 -7.07
CA CYS A 107 -13.50 -9.98 -6.85
C CYS A 107 -13.96 -10.31 -5.43
N SER A 108 -14.90 -11.26 -5.31
CA SER A 108 -15.30 -11.85 -4.04
C SER A 108 -15.45 -13.36 -4.17
N ASP A 109 -15.47 -14.07 -3.05
CA ASP A 109 -15.93 -15.45 -3.05
C ASP A 109 -17.48 -15.51 -3.22
N PRO A 110 -18.09 -16.70 -3.34
CA PRO A 110 -19.54 -16.83 -3.51
C PRO A 110 -20.36 -16.28 -2.34
N ALA A 111 -19.79 -16.25 -1.13
CA ALA A 111 -20.41 -15.66 0.05
C ALA A 111 -20.28 -14.13 0.08
N GLY A 112 -19.60 -13.53 -0.89
CA GLY A 112 -19.32 -12.09 -0.93
C GLY A 112 -18.20 -11.67 0.01
N VAL A 113 -17.35 -12.59 0.47
CA VAL A 113 -16.08 -12.26 1.14
C VAL A 113 -15.17 -11.63 0.09
N PRO A 114 -14.78 -10.35 0.26
CA PRO A 114 -13.95 -9.69 -0.72
C PRO A 114 -12.58 -10.38 -0.79
N MET A 115 -12.08 -10.55 -2.02
CA MET A 115 -10.69 -10.95 -2.24
C MET A 115 -9.85 -9.71 -2.11
N LEU A 116 -9.13 -9.60 -0.99
CA LEU A 116 -8.38 -8.40 -0.69
C LEU A 116 -6.97 -8.52 -1.26
N ILE A 117 -6.61 -7.58 -2.14
CA ILE A 117 -5.30 -7.55 -2.82
C ILE A 117 -4.36 -6.49 -2.24
N ALA A 118 -4.90 -5.50 -1.52
CA ALA A 118 -4.12 -4.39 -0.95
C ALA A 118 -4.03 -4.45 0.59
N PRO A 119 -2.95 -3.94 1.20
CA PRO A 119 -2.76 -3.88 2.66
C PRO A 119 -3.60 -2.82 3.38
N ASP A 120 -4.43 -2.03 2.68
CA ASP A 120 -5.19 -0.90 3.25
C ASP A 120 -6.45 -1.31 4.03
N ASN A 121 -6.56 -2.56 4.47
CA ASN A 121 -7.76 -3.12 5.08
C ASN A 121 -7.75 -2.98 6.61
N HIS A 122 -7.52 -1.76 7.07
CA HIS A 122 -7.87 -1.38 8.43
C HIS A 122 -9.37 -1.11 8.49
N VAL A 123 -10.10 -1.95 9.22
CA VAL A 123 -11.50 -1.69 9.55
C VAL A 123 -11.54 -0.97 10.91
N GLY A 124 -11.86 0.32 10.90
CA GLY A 124 -12.09 1.18 12.09
C GLY A 124 -12.61 2.56 11.65
N SER A 125 -13.20 3.46 12.45
CA SER A 125 -13.73 3.46 13.82
C SER A 125 -15.02 4.33 13.85
N SER A 126 -15.86 4.27 12.80
CA SER A 126 -17.15 4.97 12.74
C SER A 126 -18.26 4.04 13.23
N GLY A 127 -18.84 4.36 14.40
CA GLY A 127 -19.68 3.42 15.15
C GLY A 127 -20.90 2.84 14.42
N ALA A 128 -21.49 3.55 13.45
CA ALA A 128 -22.62 3.02 12.66
C ALA A 128 -22.17 1.99 11.61
N ASP A 129 -20.99 2.16 11.01
CA ASP A 129 -20.46 1.25 10.00
C ASP A 129 -19.86 -0.02 10.64
N THR A 130 -19.37 0.10 11.87
CA THR A 130 -18.75 -1.00 12.62
C THR A 130 -19.72 -2.14 12.93
N GLU A 131 -20.93 -1.82 13.39
CA GLU A 131 -21.95 -2.84 13.73
C GLU A 131 -22.46 -3.56 12.47
N ALA A 132 -22.77 -2.79 11.42
CA ALA A 132 -23.18 -3.35 10.13
C ALA A 132 -22.09 -4.24 9.54
N TRP A 133 -20.83 -3.82 9.63
CA TRP A 133 -19.69 -4.64 9.22
C TRP A 133 -19.57 -5.94 10.01
N GLY A 134 -19.71 -5.88 11.35
CA GLY A 134 -19.67 -7.06 12.22
C GLY A 134 -20.76 -8.07 11.86
N ALA A 135 -22.00 -7.61 11.68
CA ALA A 135 -23.13 -8.43 11.28
C ALA A 135 -22.93 -9.05 9.88
N GLN A 136 -22.52 -8.25 8.89
CA GLN A 136 -22.29 -8.72 7.53
C GLN A 136 -21.14 -9.72 7.46
N THR A 137 -20.05 -9.47 8.18
CA THR A 137 -18.90 -10.38 8.24
C THR A 137 -19.28 -11.69 8.91
N ALA A 138 -20.02 -11.65 10.02
CA ALA A 138 -20.52 -12.86 10.67
C ALA A 138 -21.48 -13.67 9.77
N ALA A 139 -22.33 -13.00 8.99
CA ALA A 139 -23.18 -13.65 8.00
C ALA A 139 -22.35 -14.36 6.92
N ARG A 140 -21.31 -13.70 6.39
CA ARG A 140 -20.38 -14.30 5.43
C ARG A 140 -19.64 -15.51 6.00
N LEU A 141 -19.19 -15.44 7.25
CA LEU A 141 -18.49 -16.54 7.94
C LEU A 141 -19.36 -17.80 8.05
N ARG A 142 -20.68 -17.65 8.13
CA ARG A 142 -21.66 -18.76 8.18
C ARG A 142 -22.20 -19.19 6.82
N HIS A 143 -21.81 -18.52 5.74
CA HIS A 143 -22.33 -18.84 4.42
C HIS A 143 -21.81 -20.22 3.95
N PRO A 144 -22.70 -21.14 3.53
CA PRO A 144 -22.29 -22.50 3.17
C PRO A 144 -21.36 -22.54 1.96
N ASP A 145 -21.54 -21.62 1.01
CA ASP A 145 -20.71 -21.55 -0.21
C ASP A 145 -19.42 -20.72 -0.04
N ARG A 146 -19.07 -20.35 1.19
CA ARG A 146 -17.84 -19.59 1.45
C ARG A 146 -16.63 -20.45 1.10
N SER A 147 -15.83 -19.97 0.15
CA SER A 147 -14.69 -20.70 -0.42
C SER A 147 -13.33 -20.14 0.01
N ALA A 148 -13.32 -18.93 0.58
CA ALA A 148 -12.12 -18.29 1.13
C ALA A 148 -12.14 -18.27 2.66
N GLY A 149 -10.99 -18.56 3.28
CA GLY A 149 -10.75 -18.35 4.70
C GLY A 149 -10.64 -16.87 5.04
N LEU A 150 -10.89 -16.54 6.31
CA LEU A 150 -10.71 -15.19 6.86
C LEU A 150 -9.78 -15.26 8.08
N ALA A 151 -8.63 -14.59 8.02
CA ALA A 151 -7.79 -14.32 9.17
C ALA A 151 -8.13 -12.92 9.71
N VAL A 152 -8.57 -12.85 10.96
CA VAL A 152 -8.90 -11.58 11.62
C VAL A 152 -7.83 -11.28 12.66
N VAL A 153 -7.19 -10.12 12.57
CA VAL A 153 -6.10 -9.70 13.45
C VAL A 153 -6.47 -8.36 14.09
N THR A 154 -6.29 -8.17 15.39
CA THR A 154 -6.60 -6.87 16.01
C THR A 154 -5.45 -5.87 15.83
N VAL A 155 -5.76 -4.57 15.74
CA VAL A 155 -4.76 -3.50 15.59
C VAL A 155 -3.67 -3.56 16.67
N GLU A 156 -4.09 -3.76 17.93
CA GLU A 156 -3.20 -3.83 19.10
C GLU A 156 -2.23 -5.01 18.99
N ALA A 157 -2.68 -6.11 18.39
CA ALA A 157 -1.85 -7.28 18.14
C ALA A 157 -0.72 -6.96 17.15
N VAL A 158 -0.98 -6.09 16.17
CA VAL A 158 0.02 -5.71 15.16
C VAL A 158 0.94 -4.61 15.65
N THR A 159 0.50 -3.71 16.55
CA THR A 159 1.35 -2.66 17.11
C THR A 159 2.38 -3.19 18.11
N ASP A 160 2.07 -4.27 18.83
CA ASP A 160 2.97 -4.85 19.84
C ASP A 160 4.03 -5.77 19.23
N VAL A 161 3.77 -6.35 18.05
CA VAL A 161 4.76 -7.12 17.30
C VAL A 161 5.70 -6.12 16.61
N ALA A 162 6.89 -5.97 17.18
CA ALA A 162 7.83 -4.86 17.03
C ALA A 162 8.34 -4.46 15.61
N ASN A 163 7.67 -4.78 14.49
CA ASN A 163 8.00 -4.27 13.16
C ASN A 163 6.75 -4.18 12.28
N ASP A 164 6.39 -2.94 11.94
CA ASP A 164 5.56 -2.49 10.82
C ASP A 164 4.45 -3.44 10.29
N PRO A 165 3.15 -3.16 10.57
CA PRO A 165 1.99 -3.83 9.98
C PRO A 165 2.07 -4.03 8.47
N SER A 166 2.68 -3.07 7.77
CA SER A 166 2.81 -3.07 6.30
C SER A 166 3.83 -4.08 5.78
N VAL A 167 4.73 -4.61 6.63
CA VAL A 167 5.68 -5.68 6.29
C VAL A 167 5.04 -7.06 6.46
N MET A 168 4.04 -7.18 7.35
CA MET A 168 3.32 -8.43 7.55
C MET A 168 2.30 -8.65 6.43
N LEU A 169 1.36 -7.72 6.22
CA LEU A 169 0.14 -7.95 5.44
C LEU A 169 0.31 -8.35 3.96
N PRO A 170 1.19 -7.71 3.16
CA PRO A 170 1.34 -8.07 1.74
C PRO A 170 1.85 -9.50 1.53
N GLN A 171 2.44 -10.12 2.56
CA GLN A 171 2.98 -11.50 2.50
C GLN A 171 2.00 -12.55 3.05
N PHE A 172 0.85 -12.15 3.61
CA PHE A 172 -0.08 -13.06 4.29
C PHE A 172 -1.46 -13.18 3.65
N GLY A 173 -1.83 -12.25 2.76
CA GLY A 173 -3.02 -12.42 1.94
C GLY A 173 -2.73 -13.38 0.79
N TRP A 174 -3.55 -14.43 0.65
CA TRP A 174 -3.61 -15.24 -0.56
C TRP A 174 -4.98 -14.97 -1.21
N PRO A 175 -5.10 -13.96 -2.09
CA PRO A 175 -6.39 -13.57 -2.65
C PRO A 175 -7.12 -14.78 -3.23
N GLY A 176 -8.36 -14.99 -2.77
CA GLY A 176 -9.21 -16.12 -3.16
C GLY A 176 -9.06 -17.39 -2.33
N LEU A 177 -8.08 -17.46 -1.43
CA LEU A 177 -7.86 -18.60 -0.54
C LEU A 177 -7.94 -18.19 0.92
N LEU A 178 -7.20 -17.15 1.31
CA LEU A 178 -7.18 -16.61 2.66
C LEU A 178 -7.10 -15.08 2.62
N THR A 179 -8.16 -14.44 3.09
CA THR A 179 -8.23 -13.00 3.26
C THR A 179 -7.79 -12.62 4.67
N CYS A 180 -6.88 -11.66 4.83
CA CYS A 180 -6.47 -11.14 6.13
C CYS A 180 -7.05 -9.73 6.35
N VAL A 181 -7.68 -9.49 7.50
CA VAL A 181 -8.26 -8.19 7.89
C VAL A 181 -7.73 -7.74 9.23
N ILE A 182 -7.33 -6.47 9.32
CA ILE A 182 -6.95 -5.83 10.58
C ILE A 182 -8.14 -5.03 11.10
N ILE A 183 -8.54 -5.29 12.34
CA ILE A 183 -9.71 -4.68 12.96
C ILE A 183 -9.35 -3.95 14.25
N ASP A 184 -9.98 -2.81 14.51
CA ASP A 184 -9.87 -2.17 15.82
C ASP A 184 -10.75 -2.86 16.88
N GLU A 185 -10.61 -2.43 18.13
CA GLU A 185 -11.37 -2.97 19.25
C GLU A 185 -12.90 -2.83 19.10
N SER A 186 -13.37 -1.78 18.41
CA SER A 186 -14.81 -1.58 18.16
C SER A 186 -15.33 -2.61 17.16
N ALA A 187 -14.62 -2.82 16.05
CA ALA A 187 -14.93 -3.83 15.05
C ALA A 187 -14.82 -5.25 15.60
N ARG A 188 -13.85 -5.50 16.49
CA ARG A 188 -13.73 -6.78 17.21
C ARG A 188 -14.95 -7.03 18.08
N THR A 189 -15.36 -6.04 18.86
CA THR A 189 -16.54 -6.14 19.74
C THR A 189 -17.81 -6.41 18.92
N ALA A 190 -18.03 -5.67 17.84
CA ALA A 190 -19.17 -5.87 16.94
C ALA A 190 -19.16 -7.27 16.30
N LEU A 191 -18.03 -7.72 15.75
CA LEU A 191 -17.92 -9.06 15.18
C LEU A 191 -18.19 -10.15 16.25
N ASN A 192 -17.59 -10.01 17.44
CA ASN A 192 -17.77 -10.96 18.53
C ASN A 192 -19.21 -11.01 19.05
N HIS A 193 -19.95 -9.90 18.97
CA HIS A 193 -21.39 -9.89 19.28
C HIS A 193 -22.16 -10.88 18.41
N HIS A 194 -21.80 -10.96 17.13
CA HIS A 194 -22.43 -11.84 16.12
C HIS A 194 -21.75 -13.21 15.95
N CYS A 195 -20.55 -13.41 16.52
CA CYS A 195 -19.73 -14.63 16.45
C CYS A 195 -19.39 -15.17 17.85
N ARG A 196 -20.39 -15.33 18.73
CA ARG A 196 -20.18 -15.67 20.15
C ARG A 196 -19.47 -17.00 20.41
N GLU A 197 -19.65 -17.97 19.52
CA GLU A 197 -19.03 -19.30 19.64
C GLU A 197 -17.55 -19.30 19.23
N THR A 198 -17.15 -18.33 18.41
CA THR A 198 -15.80 -18.24 17.83
C THR A 198 -15.24 -16.81 17.93
N PRO A 199 -15.13 -16.24 19.14
CA PRO A 199 -14.75 -14.84 19.30
C PRO A 199 -13.28 -14.63 18.95
N VAL A 200 -12.99 -13.50 18.31
CA VAL A 200 -11.62 -13.01 18.07
C VAL A 200 -11.05 -12.52 19.42
N PRO A 201 -9.89 -13.05 19.85
CA PRO A 201 -9.28 -12.68 21.12
C PRO A 201 -8.87 -11.21 21.16
N GLU A 202 -8.83 -10.64 22.36
CA GLU A 202 -8.24 -9.31 22.58
C GLU A 202 -6.76 -9.35 22.22
N ARG A 203 -6.29 -8.32 21.48
CA ARG A 203 -4.88 -8.17 21.11
C ARG A 203 -4.30 -9.40 20.40
N GLY A 204 -5.11 -10.15 19.65
CA GLY A 204 -4.69 -11.40 19.03
C GLY A 204 -5.15 -11.56 17.58
N ALA A 205 -5.21 -12.81 17.13
CA ALA A 205 -5.73 -13.18 15.82
C ALA A 205 -6.58 -14.46 15.88
N ARG A 206 -7.48 -14.62 14.92
CA ARG A 206 -8.24 -15.86 14.71
C ARG A 206 -8.30 -16.21 13.23
N LEU A 207 -8.11 -17.50 12.93
CA LEU A 207 -8.41 -18.08 11.62
C LEU A 207 -9.85 -18.61 11.60
N PHE A 208 -10.61 -18.13 10.62
CA PHE A 208 -11.88 -18.71 10.20
C PHE A 208 -11.65 -19.44 8.87
N PRO A 209 -11.38 -20.75 8.87
CA PRO A 209 -11.11 -21.52 7.65
C PRO A 209 -12.34 -21.49 6.72
N ALA A 210 -12.15 -21.69 5.40
CA ALA A 210 -13.29 -21.82 4.49
C ALA A 210 -14.10 -23.10 4.82
N VAL A 211 -15.36 -23.16 4.40
CA VAL A 211 -16.22 -24.33 4.67
C VAL A 211 -15.68 -25.59 3.99
N CYS A 212 -14.99 -25.41 2.86
CA CYS A 212 -14.35 -26.49 2.11
C CYS A 212 -12.96 -26.89 2.62
N ASP A 213 -12.38 -26.17 3.59
CA ASP A 213 -11.06 -26.48 4.14
C ASP A 213 -11.19 -27.34 5.41
N THR A 214 -10.46 -28.45 5.46
CA THR A 214 -10.33 -29.29 6.67
C THR A 214 -9.25 -28.74 7.61
N VAL A 215 -9.29 -27.44 7.90
CA VAL A 215 -8.35 -26.75 8.79
C VAL A 215 -9.07 -26.43 10.10
N PRO A 216 -8.49 -26.70 11.28
CA PRO A 216 -9.09 -26.27 12.53
C PRO A 216 -9.11 -24.73 12.63
N SER A 217 -10.15 -24.17 13.26
CA SER A 217 -10.10 -22.76 13.65
C SER A 217 -8.97 -22.57 14.66
N ASP A 218 -7.98 -21.74 14.31
CA ASP A 218 -6.84 -21.43 15.16
C ASP A 218 -7.01 -20.06 15.82
N VAL A 219 -6.51 -19.93 17.05
CA VAL A 219 -6.59 -18.71 17.86
C VAL A 219 -5.19 -18.39 18.36
N LEU A 220 -4.66 -17.24 17.96
CA LEU A 220 -3.36 -16.75 18.39
C LEU A 220 -3.55 -15.59 19.38
N GLN A 221 -3.02 -15.74 20.59
CA GLN A 221 -2.88 -14.63 21.53
C GLN A 221 -1.73 -13.70 21.13
N THR A 222 -1.65 -12.49 21.69
CA THR A 222 -0.57 -11.51 21.39
C THR A 222 0.82 -12.12 21.50
N SER A 223 1.05 -12.89 22.57
CA SER A 223 2.34 -13.56 22.84
C SER A 223 2.72 -14.62 21.81
N GLN A 224 1.75 -15.11 21.04
CA GLN A 224 1.93 -16.11 20.00
C GLN A 224 1.95 -15.48 18.60
N LEU A 225 1.52 -14.22 18.46
CA LEU A 225 1.45 -13.55 17.17
C LEU A 225 2.86 -13.22 16.69
N THR A 226 3.41 -14.08 15.85
CA THR A 226 4.71 -13.88 15.20
C THR A 226 4.55 -14.05 13.71
N LYS A 227 5.47 -13.46 12.93
CA LYS A 227 5.54 -13.66 11.47
C LYS A 227 5.50 -15.15 11.11
N SER A 228 6.22 -15.98 11.88
CA SER A 228 6.27 -17.43 11.69
C SER A 228 4.92 -18.11 11.93
N ARG A 229 4.16 -17.69 12.94
CA ARG A 229 2.85 -18.27 13.27
C ARG A 229 1.78 -17.89 12.25
N LEU A 230 1.78 -16.65 11.77
CA LEU A 230 0.93 -16.23 10.65
C LEU A 230 1.27 -17.03 9.38
N ALA A 231 2.56 -17.21 9.08
CA ALA A 231 2.98 -18.05 7.95
C ALA A 231 2.53 -19.52 8.11
N THR A 232 2.49 -20.04 9.34
CA THR A 232 1.96 -21.37 9.63
C THR A 232 0.47 -21.45 9.35
N MET A 233 -0.33 -20.44 9.69
CA MET A 233 -1.77 -20.42 9.36
C MET A 233 -1.99 -20.46 7.84
N VAL A 234 -1.27 -19.63 7.08
CA VAL A 234 -1.33 -19.64 5.60
C VAL A 234 -0.93 -21.02 5.06
N ARG A 235 0.15 -21.60 5.60
CA ARG A 235 0.63 -22.92 5.21
C ARG A 235 -0.43 -24.01 5.47
N GLN A 236 -1.11 -23.97 6.62
CA GLN A 236 -2.17 -24.92 6.94
C GLN A 236 -3.31 -24.86 5.92
N VAL A 237 -3.75 -23.66 5.53
CA VAL A 237 -4.79 -23.49 4.52
C VAL A 237 -4.32 -23.96 3.14
N LEU A 238 -3.09 -23.63 2.74
CA LEU A 238 -2.50 -24.12 1.49
C LEU A 238 -2.43 -25.64 1.46
N THR A 239 -1.87 -26.26 2.51
CA THR A 239 -1.75 -27.72 2.61
C THR A 239 -3.12 -28.39 2.59
N ALA A 240 -4.09 -27.89 3.35
CA ALA A 240 -5.44 -28.44 3.32
C ALA A 240 -6.09 -28.33 1.94
N ARG A 241 -5.91 -27.22 1.22
CA ARG A 241 -6.45 -27.05 -0.14
C ARG A 241 -5.73 -27.91 -1.18
N GLN A 242 -4.43 -28.17 -0.98
CA GLN A 242 -3.64 -29.06 -1.84
C GLN A 242 -4.03 -30.52 -1.69
N ASP A 243 -4.34 -30.94 -0.46
CA ASP A 243 -4.70 -32.31 -0.13
C ASP A 243 -6.20 -32.58 -0.28
N ALA A 244 -7.02 -31.52 -0.37
CA ALA A 244 -8.44 -31.61 -0.61
C ALA A 244 -8.74 -32.23 -1.98
N PRO A 245 -9.80 -33.05 -2.08
CA PRO A 245 -10.34 -33.47 -3.38
C PRO A 245 -10.61 -32.26 -4.27
N LEU A 246 -10.46 -32.45 -5.58
CA LEU A 246 -10.85 -31.43 -6.54
C LEU A 246 -12.36 -31.14 -6.38
N PRO A 247 -12.77 -29.88 -6.53
CA PRO A 247 -14.16 -29.50 -6.41
C PRO A 247 -14.99 -30.14 -7.52
N VAL A 248 -16.29 -30.33 -7.30
CA VAL A 248 -17.18 -31.05 -8.24
C VAL A 248 -17.11 -30.48 -9.66
N TRP A 249 -16.98 -29.16 -9.82
CA TRP A 249 -16.87 -28.52 -11.13
C TRP A 249 -15.62 -28.92 -11.91
N ALA A 250 -14.57 -29.42 -11.27
CA ALA A 250 -13.38 -29.91 -11.97
C ALA A 250 -13.65 -31.18 -12.81
N GLY A 251 -14.77 -31.86 -12.57
CA GLY A 251 -15.24 -32.99 -13.38
C GLY A 251 -15.97 -32.57 -14.66
N GLU A 252 -16.20 -31.28 -14.91
CA GLU A 252 -16.76 -30.81 -16.18
C GLU A 252 -15.84 -31.19 -17.34
N LYS A 253 -16.41 -31.61 -18.48
CA LYS A 253 -15.70 -32.29 -19.56
C LYS A 253 -14.49 -31.51 -20.10
N ASP A 254 -14.63 -30.20 -20.29
CA ASP A 254 -13.59 -29.30 -20.77
C ASP A 254 -12.46 -29.11 -19.76
N ILE A 255 -12.80 -28.98 -18.47
CA ILE A 255 -11.84 -28.87 -17.36
C ILE A 255 -11.11 -30.20 -17.12
N ALA A 256 -11.84 -31.32 -17.04
CA ALA A 256 -11.28 -32.66 -16.90
C ALA A 256 -10.33 -32.98 -18.08
N ALA A 257 -10.74 -32.67 -19.31
CA ALA A 257 -9.86 -32.83 -20.47
C ALA A 257 -8.60 -31.95 -20.40
N TRP A 258 -8.68 -30.75 -19.80
CA TRP A 258 -7.50 -29.91 -19.57
C TRP A 258 -6.56 -30.50 -18.50
N ILE A 259 -7.12 -31.08 -17.43
CA ILE A 259 -6.38 -31.79 -16.37
C ILE A 259 -5.65 -33.00 -16.97
N ASP A 260 -6.35 -33.81 -17.77
CA ASP A 260 -5.80 -35.01 -18.40
C ASP A 260 -4.67 -34.70 -19.40
N ARG A 261 -4.71 -33.51 -20.03
CA ARG A 261 -3.63 -33.02 -20.91
C ARG A 261 -2.41 -32.50 -20.16
N ALA A 262 -2.46 -32.35 -18.83
CA ALA A 262 -1.31 -31.84 -18.08
C ALA A 262 -0.13 -32.80 -18.27
N PRO A 263 1.02 -32.34 -18.80
CA PRO A 263 2.07 -33.24 -19.22
C PRO A 263 2.57 -34.10 -18.07
N ALA A 264 2.77 -35.39 -18.36
CA ALA A 264 3.39 -36.33 -17.44
C ALA A 264 4.80 -35.89 -16.99
N ALA A 265 5.44 -34.91 -17.65
CA ALA A 265 6.69 -34.29 -17.19
C ALA A 265 6.56 -33.57 -15.84
N VAL A 266 5.35 -33.11 -15.46
CA VAL A 266 5.05 -32.64 -14.10
C VAL A 266 4.78 -33.82 -13.13
N ALA A 267 4.43 -35.00 -13.66
CA ALA A 267 4.22 -36.23 -12.91
C ALA A 267 5.49 -37.11 -12.76
N ALA A 268 6.49 -36.97 -13.63
CA ALA A 268 7.74 -37.74 -13.59
C ALA A 268 8.65 -37.37 -12.41
N GLY A 269 8.38 -36.26 -11.72
CA GLY A 269 8.96 -35.93 -10.41
C GLY A 269 8.26 -36.57 -9.21
N ALA A 270 7.12 -37.26 -9.42
CA ALA A 270 6.31 -37.90 -8.38
C ALA A 270 6.56 -39.41 -8.30
N GLY A 271 7.82 -39.83 -8.44
CA GLY A 271 8.25 -41.12 -7.90
C GLY A 271 8.07 -41.07 -6.39
N VAL A 272 7.11 -41.86 -5.88
CA VAL A 272 6.81 -42.05 -4.47
C VAL A 272 8.13 -42.24 -3.70
N ARG A 273 8.59 -41.18 -3.03
CA ARG A 273 9.49 -41.32 -1.89
C ARG A 273 8.61 -41.33 -0.67
N GLU A 274 8.41 -42.53 -0.13
CA GLU A 274 8.03 -42.71 1.28
C GLU A 274 8.82 -41.72 2.13
N HIS A 275 8.15 -41.15 3.13
CA HIS A 275 8.67 -40.23 4.13
C HIS A 275 10.01 -40.72 4.72
N SER A 276 11.09 -40.45 4.01
CA SER A 276 12.44 -40.45 4.54
C SER A 276 12.71 -39.02 4.98
N GLU A 277 13.18 -38.90 6.23
CA GLU A 277 13.72 -37.69 6.82
C GLU A 277 14.39 -36.78 5.77
N PRO A 278 14.14 -35.45 5.81
CA PRO A 278 14.66 -34.54 4.79
C PRO A 278 16.16 -34.79 4.62
N PRO A 279 16.64 -35.10 3.40
CA PRO A 279 18.06 -35.30 3.19
C PRO A 279 18.76 -34.02 3.62
N GLN A 280 19.70 -34.14 4.56
CA GLN A 280 20.57 -33.02 4.91
C GLN A 280 21.06 -32.38 3.61
N PRO A 281 20.98 -31.04 3.49
CA PRO A 281 21.30 -30.37 2.25
C PRO A 281 22.71 -30.79 1.85
N ARG A 282 22.83 -31.54 0.74
CA ARG A 282 24.09 -31.72 0.05
C ARG A 282 24.57 -30.32 -0.27
N SER A 283 25.67 -29.93 0.36
CA SER A 283 26.35 -28.67 0.09
C SER A 283 26.51 -28.57 -1.42
N ALA A 284 25.81 -27.61 -2.01
CA ALA A 284 26.17 -27.14 -3.33
C ALA A 284 27.63 -26.72 -3.19
N GLN A 285 28.55 -27.44 -3.83
CA GLN A 285 29.93 -27.01 -3.83
C GLN A 285 29.93 -25.63 -4.46
N PRO A 286 30.38 -24.60 -3.72
CA PRO A 286 30.34 -23.26 -4.24
C PRO A 286 31.15 -23.20 -5.53
N GLU A 287 30.62 -22.47 -6.52
CA GLU A 287 31.33 -22.11 -7.74
C GLU A 287 32.80 -21.73 -7.41
N PRO A 288 33.80 -22.33 -8.07
CA PRO A 288 35.19 -21.97 -7.86
C PRO A 288 35.37 -20.46 -8.05
N GLY A 289 35.73 -19.76 -6.97
CA GLY A 289 35.92 -18.30 -6.96
C GLY A 289 34.86 -17.50 -6.19
N TRP A 290 33.79 -18.11 -5.67
CA TRP A 290 32.81 -17.41 -4.83
C TRP A 290 33.43 -16.83 -3.55
N ILE A 291 34.34 -17.60 -2.90
CA ILE A 291 35.01 -17.17 -1.67
C ILE A 291 35.88 -15.95 -1.94
N GLU A 292 36.58 -15.94 -3.08
CA GLU A 292 37.44 -14.82 -3.46
C GLU A 292 36.60 -13.58 -3.80
N ARG A 293 35.45 -13.76 -4.44
CA ARG A 293 34.52 -12.65 -4.73
C ARG A 293 33.90 -12.07 -3.47
N GLU A 294 33.49 -12.91 -2.50
CA GLU A 294 33.02 -12.43 -1.20
C GLU A 294 34.13 -11.73 -0.42
N ARG A 295 35.36 -12.25 -0.47
CA ARG A 295 36.52 -11.64 0.18
C ARG A 295 36.80 -10.24 -0.38
N LEU A 296 36.82 -10.09 -1.71
CA LEU A 296 37.00 -8.80 -2.38
C LEU A 296 35.87 -7.82 -2.05
N LEU A 297 34.61 -8.27 -2.03
CA LEU A 297 33.48 -7.43 -1.64
C LEU A 297 33.54 -7.03 -0.15
N ALA A 298 34.02 -7.91 0.72
CA ALA A 298 34.20 -7.62 2.14
C ALA A 298 35.33 -6.61 2.36
N GLU A 299 36.45 -6.75 1.65
CA GLU A 299 37.58 -5.82 1.67
C GLU A 299 37.17 -4.43 1.13
N GLU A 300 36.42 -4.38 0.04
CA GLU A 300 35.90 -3.13 -0.53
C GLU A 300 34.90 -2.44 0.41
N ASN A 301 33.98 -3.20 1.01
CA ASN A 301 33.05 -2.66 2.01
C ASN A 301 33.77 -2.15 3.27
N ALA A 302 34.82 -2.83 3.72
CA ALA A 302 35.63 -2.37 4.84
C ALA A 302 36.34 -1.05 4.50
N ARG A 303 36.92 -0.95 3.31
CA ARG A 303 37.54 0.29 2.81
C ARG A 303 36.54 1.45 2.76
N LEU A 304 35.36 1.24 2.16
CA LEU A 304 34.31 2.28 2.07
C LEU A 304 33.83 2.75 3.45
N ARG A 305 33.78 1.85 4.43
CA ARG A 305 33.44 2.22 5.82
C ARG A 305 34.52 3.10 6.46
N THR A 306 35.79 2.82 6.22
CA THR A 306 36.90 3.66 6.69
C THR A 306 36.88 5.04 6.02
N GLU A 307 36.68 5.11 4.71
CA GLU A 307 36.57 6.38 3.96
C GLU A 307 35.38 7.22 4.45
N LEU A 308 34.23 6.59 4.70
CA LEU A 308 33.05 7.27 5.25
C LEU A 308 33.31 7.83 6.66
N ALA A 309 34.00 7.09 7.52
CA ALA A 309 34.35 7.54 8.87
C ALA A 309 35.30 8.77 8.83
N GLN A 310 36.30 8.76 7.95
CA GLN A 310 37.20 9.89 7.74
C GLN A 310 36.48 11.13 7.22
N ALA A 311 35.53 10.95 6.29
CA ALA A 311 34.71 12.05 5.79
C ALA A 311 33.85 12.67 6.90
N GLN A 312 33.26 11.85 7.78
CA GLN A 312 32.46 12.32 8.91
C GLN A 312 33.30 13.10 9.93
N GLU A 313 34.52 12.63 10.23
CA GLU A 313 35.45 13.34 11.11
C GLU A 313 35.89 14.69 10.53
N THR A 314 36.14 14.73 9.22
CA THR A 314 36.45 15.97 8.48
C THR A 314 35.29 16.98 8.58
N ILE A 315 34.05 16.54 8.36
CA ILE A 315 32.86 17.38 8.48
C ILE A 315 32.70 17.91 9.91
N ALA A 316 32.92 17.07 10.92
CA ALA A 316 32.86 17.48 12.32
C ALA A 316 33.95 18.52 12.66
N GLY A 317 35.16 18.34 12.13
CA GLY A 317 36.26 19.31 12.24
C GLY A 317 35.89 20.67 11.64
N LEU A 318 35.33 20.69 10.43
CA LEU A 318 34.89 21.91 9.76
C LEU A 318 33.78 22.63 10.51
N ARG A 319 32.83 21.90 11.11
CA ARG A 319 31.77 22.49 11.95
C ARG A 319 32.33 23.19 13.18
N ARG A 320 33.25 22.54 13.90
CA ARG A 320 33.93 23.14 15.07
C ARG A 320 34.71 24.39 14.69
N ALA A 321 35.41 24.38 13.55
CA ALA A 321 36.13 25.55 13.05
C ALA A 321 35.17 26.70 12.72
N LEU A 322 34.02 26.41 12.09
CA LEU A 322 33.00 27.42 11.78
C LEU A 322 32.36 28.01 13.04
N GLU A 323 32.10 27.19 14.05
CA GLU A 323 31.58 27.65 15.35
C GLU A 323 32.60 28.53 16.08
N ALA A 324 33.88 28.16 16.06
CA ALA A 324 34.96 28.97 16.64
C ALA A 324 35.08 30.34 15.94
N GLN A 325 34.88 30.40 14.61
CA GLN A 325 34.87 31.66 13.85
C GLN A 325 33.66 32.54 14.15
N ARG A 326 32.51 31.97 14.56
CA ARG A 326 31.28 32.74 14.84
C ARG A 326 31.32 33.50 16.17
N GLY A 327 32.26 33.18 17.07
CA GLY A 327 32.35 33.80 18.39
C GLY A 327 31.13 33.49 19.29
N PRO A 328 31.19 33.82 20.59
CA PRO A 328 30.05 33.66 21.48
C PRO A 328 28.94 34.62 21.06
N ALA A 329 27.80 34.06 20.64
CA ALA A 329 26.60 34.85 20.34
C ALA A 329 26.19 35.63 21.58
N ALA A 330 26.18 36.96 21.49
CA ALA A 330 25.70 37.82 22.57
C ALA A 330 24.25 37.42 22.94
N PRO A 331 23.93 37.27 24.23
CA PRO A 331 22.59 36.90 24.66
C PRO A 331 21.60 37.96 24.18
N ALA A 332 20.55 37.52 23.50
CA ALA A 332 19.49 38.39 23.03
C ALA A 332 18.83 39.12 24.22
N PRO A 333 18.59 40.44 24.12
CA PRO A 333 17.95 41.19 25.19
C PRO A 333 16.53 40.67 25.43
N ILE A 334 16.25 40.30 26.68
CA ILE A 334 14.93 39.90 27.17
C ILE A 334 14.02 41.14 27.08
N PRO A 335 12.91 41.12 26.32
CA PRO A 335 11.99 42.25 26.28
C PRO A 335 11.23 42.35 27.60
N ALA A 336 11.36 43.50 28.27
CA ALA A 336 10.69 43.81 29.52
C ALA A 336 9.17 44.00 29.32
N GLY A 337 8.40 43.20 30.07
CA GLY A 337 7.04 43.43 30.57
C GLY A 337 6.07 44.35 29.81
N GLY A 338 5.20 43.75 28.98
CA GLY A 338 3.92 44.35 28.59
C GLY A 338 2.78 43.82 29.47
N ARG A 339 2.20 44.67 30.31
CA ARG A 339 1.00 44.38 31.12
C ARG A 339 -0.22 44.24 30.20
N HIS A 340 -0.84 43.07 30.15
CA HIS A 340 -2.12 42.87 29.47
C HIS A 340 -3.29 43.31 30.37
N HIS A 341 -4.06 44.27 29.87
CA HIS A 341 -5.35 44.68 30.40
C HIS A 341 -6.38 43.55 30.30
N ARG A 342 -7.06 43.30 31.40
CA ARG A 342 -8.22 42.41 31.55
C ARG A 342 -9.48 43.12 31.02
N PRO A 343 -10.23 42.58 30.05
CA PRO A 343 -11.51 43.15 29.64
C PRO A 343 -12.61 42.79 30.65
N GLN A 344 -13.45 43.78 30.97
CA GLN A 344 -14.66 43.62 31.79
C GLN A 344 -15.82 43.01 30.98
N PRO A 345 -16.75 42.29 31.63
CA PRO A 345 -17.96 41.78 31.01
C PRO A 345 -19.10 42.83 31.04
N VAL A 346 -19.75 43.06 29.90
CA VAL A 346 -20.95 43.89 29.80
C VAL A 346 -22.19 43.02 29.98
N ALA A 347 -23.07 43.42 30.90
CA ALA A 347 -24.35 42.81 31.20
C ALA A 347 -25.41 43.16 30.14
N VAL A 348 -26.27 42.21 29.79
CA VAL A 348 -27.49 42.45 29.01
C VAL A 348 -28.68 41.88 29.77
N ALA A 349 -29.68 42.72 30.00
CA ALA A 349 -30.98 42.38 30.58
C ALA A 349 -32.06 42.28 29.47
N PRO A 350 -33.20 41.62 29.73
CA PRO A 350 -34.11 41.12 28.71
C PRO A 350 -35.30 42.06 28.46
N THR A 351 -35.87 42.03 27.26
CA THR A 351 -37.26 42.44 27.01
C THR A 351 -37.90 41.57 25.95
N SER A 352 -39.14 41.22 26.20
CA SER A 352 -40.04 40.39 25.40
C SER A 352 -41.16 41.30 24.87
N GLU A 353 -41.56 41.19 23.60
CA GLU A 353 -42.97 41.00 23.19
C GLU A 353 -43.19 40.93 21.67
N HIS A 354 -43.84 39.84 21.27
CA HIS A 354 -44.82 39.59 20.20
C HIS A 354 -45.04 40.59 19.04
N ALA A 355 -44.87 40.09 17.80
CA ALA A 355 -45.86 40.26 16.72
C ALA A 355 -45.73 39.16 15.63
N ARG A 356 -46.85 38.95 14.93
CA ARG A 356 -47.24 37.78 14.10
C ARG A 356 -46.61 37.73 12.67
N PHE A 357 -46.39 36.50 12.19
CA PHE A 357 -46.31 35.90 10.81
C PHE A 357 -46.56 36.77 9.54
N PRO A 358 -45.99 36.47 8.34
CA PRO A 358 -45.99 35.14 7.71
C PRO A 358 -44.76 34.70 6.84
N ARG A 359 -44.88 33.47 6.31
CA ARG A 359 -43.97 32.66 5.49
C ARG A 359 -43.40 33.35 4.23
N GLN A 360 -42.11 33.16 3.96
CA GLN A 360 -41.47 32.70 2.69
C GLN A 360 -40.01 33.19 2.61
N GLY A 361 -39.08 32.30 2.24
CA GLY A 361 -37.71 32.67 1.81
C GLY A 361 -36.59 31.91 2.52
N MET A 362 -35.98 30.96 1.81
CA MET A 362 -34.67 30.37 2.12
C MET A 362 -33.62 31.47 2.32
N PRO A 363 -32.79 31.45 3.38
CA PRO A 363 -31.65 32.35 3.46
C PRO A 363 -30.50 31.82 2.58
N PRO A 364 -29.76 32.71 1.87
CA PRO A 364 -28.55 32.33 1.15
C PRO A 364 -27.41 32.03 2.14
N ALA A 365 -26.47 31.20 1.70
CA ALA A 365 -25.28 30.80 2.44
C ALA A 365 -24.49 32.02 2.99
N PRO A 366 -23.84 31.90 4.17
CA PRO A 366 -23.10 33.00 4.76
C PRO A 366 -21.88 33.39 3.89
N PRO A 367 -21.50 34.67 3.87
CA PRO A 367 -20.39 35.16 3.06
C PRO A 367 -19.06 34.60 3.57
N ARG A 368 -18.24 34.11 2.63
CA ARG A 368 -16.84 33.78 2.88
C ARG A 368 -16.14 35.04 3.41
N HIS A 369 -15.64 34.97 4.64
CA HIS A 369 -14.79 36.00 5.22
C HIS A 369 -13.59 36.25 4.31
N ALA A 370 -13.56 37.45 3.73
CA ALA A 370 -12.36 38.08 3.25
C ALA A 370 -11.56 38.54 4.48
N ALA A 371 -10.38 37.94 4.68
CA ALA A 371 -9.34 38.47 5.55
C ALA A 371 -8.03 38.45 4.76
N GLY A 372 -7.35 39.59 4.74
CA GLY A 372 -6.29 39.89 3.80
C GLY A 372 -4.87 39.50 4.22
N ASN A 373 -4.02 39.57 3.18
CA ASN A 373 -2.56 39.67 3.11
C ASN A 373 -1.76 38.38 3.37
N ARG A 374 -1.06 37.79 2.39
CA ARG A 374 -0.32 38.36 1.24
C ARG A 374 -0.36 37.36 0.05
N PRO A 375 -0.48 37.80 -1.22
CA PRO A 375 -0.27 36.89 -2.35
C PRO A 375 1.18 36.42 -2.31
N VAL A 376 1.40 35.10 -2.29
CA VAL A 376 2.71 34.54 -2.64
C VAL A 376 3.03 35.10 -4.02
N THR A 377 4.02 36.00 -4.07
CA THR A 377 4.49 36.60 -5.31
C THR A 377 4.78 35.47 -6.29
N SER A 378 4.40 35.65 -7.55
CA SER A 378 4.77 34.73 -8.62
C SER A 378 6.28 34.81 -8.79
N ASP A 379 7.03 34.10 -7.96
CA ASP A 379 8.46 33.98 -8.09
C ASP A 379 8.71 33.24 -9.41
N ALA A 380 9.11 34.02 -10.42
CA ALA A 380 9.49 33.51 -11.72
C ALA A 380 10.97 33.12 -11.64
N PHE A 381 11.23 31.82 -11.58
CA PHE A 381 12.59 31.28 -11.63
C PHE A 381 13.05 31.15 -13.08
N GLY A 382 14.27 31.61 -13.36
CA GLY A 382 14.90 31.48 -14.67
C GLY A 382 15.29 30.04 -14.99
N SER A 383 15.62 29.25 -13.97
CA SER A 383 16.02 27.84 -14.08
C SER A 383 15.48 26.98 -12.94
N PHE A 384 15.52 25.65 -13.09
CA PHE A 384 15.22 24.72 -11.99
C PHE A 384 16.30 24.75 -10.92
N GLY A 385 17.56 25.04 -11.28
CA GLY A 385 18.64 25.26 -10.33
C GLY A 385 18.35 26.44 -9.39
N GLU A 386 17.87 27.57 -9.93
CA GLU A 386 17.43 28.73 -9.13
C GLU A 386 16.25 28.37 -8.21
N LEU A 387 15.28 27.62 -8.71
CA LEU A 387 14.13 27.15 -7.93
C LEU A 387 14.56 26.28 -6.75
N ILE A 388 15.45 25.30 -6.98
CA ILE A 388 15.97 24.42 -5.93
C ILE A 388 16.81 25.21 -4.91
N GLY A 389 17.62 26.17 -5.36
CA GLY A 389 18.36 27.09 -4.49
C GLY A 389 17.43 27.94 -3.62
N ALA A 390 16.35 28.47 -4.19
CA ALA A 390 15.33 29.20 -3.45
C ALA A 390 14.59 28.30 -2.44
N ALA A 391 14.27 27.06 -2.82
CA ALA A 391 13.63 26.10 -1.93
C ALA A 391 14.52 25.79 -0.71
N ARG A 392 15.80 25.48 -0.93
CA ARG A 392 16.78 25.21 0.15
C ARG A 392 16.94 26.40 1.10
N SER A 393 16.92 27.62 0.56
CA SER A 393 17.12 28.83 1.36
C SER A 393 15.87 29.30 2.10
N ARG A 394 14.66 29.06 1.57
CA ARG A 394 13.42 29.65 2.08
C ARG A 394 12.49 28.65 2.78
N LEU A 395 12.47 27.39 2.35
CA LEU A 395 11.50 26.38 2.80
C LEU A 395 12.13 25.50 3.88
N LYS A 396 12.14 26.01 5.12
CA LYS A 396 12.92 25.45 6.24
C LYS A 396 12.42 24.10 6.77
N LEU A 397 11.19 23.71 6.44
CA LEU A 397 10.64 22.41 6.83
C LEU A 397 10.78 21.39 5.69
N LEU A 398 11.41 21.78 4.58
CA LEU A 398 11.74 20.90 3.49
C LEU A 398 13.24 20.61 3.48
N VAL A 399 13.58 19.33 3.43
CA VAL A 399 14.96 18.88 3.22
C VAL A 399 15.10 18.49 1.76
N ILE A 400 15.79 19.33 0.98
CA ILE A 400 15.94 19.13 -0.47
C ILE A 400 17.15 18.23 -0.76
N GLY A 401 16.89 16.92 -0.83
CA GLY A 401 17.85 15.89 -1.23
C GLY A 401 17.91 15.64 -2.74
N ALA A 402 16.99 16.21 -3.51
CA ALA A 402 16.98 16.10 -4.96
C ALA A 402 18.28 16.61 -5.60
N ASP A 403 18.75 15.88 -6.59
CA ASP A 403 19.94 16.22 -7.38
C ASP A 403 19.65 17.47 -8.23
N PRO A 404 20.43 18.56 -8.07
CA PRO A 404 20.24 19.77 -8.86
C PRO A 404 20.46 19.56 -10.36
N ASP A 405 21.31 18.62 -10.77
CA ASP A 405 21.61 18.38 -12.19
C ASP A 405 20.45 17.68 -12.89
N GLU A 406 19.80 16.74 -12.20
CA GLU A 406 18.57 16.09 -12.67
C GLU A 406 17.43 17.08 -12.82
N ALA A 407 17.30 18.02 -11.88
CA ALA A 407 16.30 19.09 -11.98
C ALA A 407 16.64 20.07 -13.12
N ALA A 408 17.92 20.40 -13.32
CA ALA A 408 18.37 21.29 -14.38
C ALA A 408 18.11 20.72 -15.78
N ALA A 409 18.09 19.40 -15.95
CA ALA A 409 17.70 18.77 -17.22
C ALA A 409 16.28 19.16 -17.68
N LEU A 410 15.39 19.53 -16.74
CA LEU A 410 14.06 20.02 -17.08
C LEU A 410 14.05 21.43 -17.69
N ASP A 411 15.15 22.18 -17.63
CA ASP A 411 15.21 23.53 -18.22
C ASP A 411 15.14 23.51 -19.74
N SER A 412 15.53 22.40 -20.39
CA SER A 412 15.32 22.18 -21.83
C SER A 412 13.91 21.70 -22.19
N HIS A 413 13.06 21.38 -21.21
CA HIS A 413 11.72 20.87 -21.48
C HIS A 413 10.83 21.95 -22.14
N PRO A 414 10.02 21.66 -23.17
CA PRO A 414 9.20 22.66 -23.87
C PRO A 414 8.27 23.47 -22.96
N ARG A 415 7.89 22.87 -21.82
CA ARG A 415 7.01 23.47 -20.79
C ARG A 415 7.76 23.89 -19.52
N ALA A 416 9.09 24.10 -19.58
CA ALA A 416 9.92 24.35 -18.39
C ALA A 416 9.40 25.49 -17.50
N ALA A 417 9.00 26.62 -18.08
CA ALA A 417 8.47 27.76 -17.30
C ALA A 417 7.17 27.42 -16.53
N LEU A 418 6.29 26.62 -17.12
CA LEU A 418 5.09 26.10 -16.44
C LEU A 418 5.48 25.15 -15.31
N LEU A 419 6.35 24.19 -15.61
CA LEU A 419 6.79 23.17 -14.66
C LEU A 419 7.50 23.79 -13.45
N ARG A 420 8.33 24.82 -13.64
CA ARG A 420 8.95 25.57 -12.54
C ARG A 420 7.90 26.22 -11.64
N ARG A 421 6.88 26.86 -12.23
CA ARG A 421 5.79 27.47 -11.47
C ARG A 421 5.02 26.43 -10.65
N GLU A 422 4.72 25.28 -11.24
CA GLU A 422 3.99 24.21 -10.54
C GLU A 422 4.85 23.52 -9.47
N ALA A 423 6.13 23.27 -9.74
CA ALA A 423 7.08 22.75 -8.76
C ALA A 423 7.18 23.69 -7.55
N TRP A 424 7.27 25.01 -7.77
CA TRP A 424 7.30 25.98 -6.67
C TRP A 424 6.01 25.95 -5.84
N ARG A 425 4.85 25.90 -6.50
CA ARG A 425 3.55 25.77 -5.80
C ARG A 425 3.46 24.48 -4.98
N ALA A 426 3.96 23.36 -5.52
CA ALA A 426 4.01 22.08 -4.82
C ALA A 426 4.90 22.16 -3.56
N LEU A 427 6.11 22.72 -3.71
CA LEU A 427 7.03 22.94 -2.59
C LEU A 427 6.44 23.88 -1.52
N CYS A 428 5.83 25.00 -1.92
CA CYS A 428 5.14 25.88 -0.98
C CYS A 428 3.99 25.16 -0.26
N THR A 429 3.22 24.33 -0.96
CA THR A 429 2.14 23.54 -0.33
C THR A 429 2.69 22.57 0.71
N LEU A 430 3.77 21.85 0.39
CA LEU A 430 4.45 20.96 1.33
C LEU A 430 5.00 21.70 2.56
N GLN A 431 5.56 22.90 2.36
CA GLN A 431 6.06 23.74 3.46
C GLN A 431 4.94 24.15 4.42
N VAL A 432 3.79 24.59 3.89
CA VAL A 432 2.64 24.98 4.72
C VAL A 432 2.04 23.76 5.41
N TYR A 433 1.92 22.63 4.72
CA TYR A 433 1.50 21.35 5.29
C TYR A 433 2.38 20.95 6.49
N ALA A 434 3.70 20.94 6.30
CA ALA A 434 4.65 20.62 7.37
C ALA A 434 4.53 21.61 8.54
N HIS A 435 4.35 22.90 8.26
CA HIS A 435 4.17 23.92 9.28
C HIS A 435 2.89 23.73 10.09
N ALA A 436 1.78 23.36 9.43
CA ALA A 436 0.51 23.09 10.10
C ALA A 436 0.62 21.90 11.06
N LYS A 437 1.29 20.80 10.64
CA LYS A 437 1.56 19.66 11.52
C LYS A 437 2.47 20.04 12.68
N ALA A 438 3.57 20.75 12.42
CA ALA A 438 4.48 21.21 13.46
C ALA A 438 3.78 22.09 14.50
N THR A 439 2.89 22.99 14.06
CA THR A 439 2.10 23.87 14.93
C THR A 439 1.13 23.06 15.79
N ALA A 440 0.40 22.11 15.21
CA ALA A 440 -0.50 21.25 15.96
C ALA A 440 0.24 20.41 17.02
N HIS A 441 1.41 19.87 16.67
CA HIS A 441 2.29 19.16 17.61
C HIS A 441 2.78 20.07 18.75
N ALA A 442 3.24 21.29 18.43
CA ALA A 442 3.70 22.25 19.44
C ALA A 442 2.58 22.64 20.42
N GLN A 443 1.33 22.71 19.94
CA GLN A 443 0.15 22.98 20.75
C GLN A 443 -0.37 21.76 21.53
N ARG A 444 0.29 20.59 21.42
CA ARG A 444 -0.16 19.31 21.99
C ARG A 444 -1.60 18.96 21.60
N ARG A 445 -2.05 19.40 20.43
CA ARG A 445 -3.37 19.07 19.89
C ARG A 445 -3.28 17.74 19.16
N ARG A 446 -4.33 16.92 19.28
CA ARG A 446 -4.50 15.77 18.40
C ARG A 446 -4.62 16.29 16.96
N LEU A 447 -3.84 15.72 16.04
CA LEU A 447 -3.95 16.03 14.61
C LEU A 447 -5.37 15.67 14.14
N GLY A 448 -6.05 16.64 13.54
CA GLY A 448 -7.34 16.40 12.89
C GLY A 448 -7.18 15.57 11.60
N PRO A 449 -8.28 15.04 11.06
CA PRO A 449 -8.26 14.25 9.82
C PRO A 449 -7.63 14.99 8.64
N GLU A 450 -7.77 16.32 8.59
CA GLU A 450 -7.20 17.21 7.58
C GLU A 450 -5.66 17.22 7.56
N LEU A 451 -4.99 16.90 8.67
CA LEU A 451 -3.53 16.87 8.76
C LEU A 451 -2.94 15.45 8.64
N ARG A 452 -3.77 14.44 8.34
CA ARG A 452 -3.32 13.04 8.28
C ARG A 452 -2.24 12.81 7.23
N ASN A 453 -2.39 13.38 6.03
CA ASN A 453 -1.42 13.33 4.94
C ASN A 453 -1.63 14.54 4.01
N LEU A 454 -0.72 14.76 3.05
CA LEU A 454 -0.80 15.89 2.13
C LEU A 454 -2.10 15.92 1.32
N LEU A 455 -2.63 14.76 0.91
CA LEU A 455 -3.86 14.68 0.14
C LEU A 455 -5.04 15.24 0.95
N GLN A 456 -5.19 14.81 2.21
CA GLN A 456 -6.26 15.32 3.09
C GLN A 456 -6.09 16.81 3.40
N PHE A 457 -4.85 17.29 3.53
CA PHE A 457 -4.58 18.71 3.71
C PHE A 457 -5.07 19.54 2.51
N VAL A 458 -4.81 19.07 1.29
CA VAL A 458 -5.24 19.74 0.07
C VAL A 458 -6.75 19.61 -0.15
N SER A 459 -7.33 18.40 -0.01
CA SER A 459 -8.76 18.15 -0.23
C SER A 459 -9.67 18.86 0.78
N SER A 460 -9.17 19.15 1.99
CA SER A 460 -9.93 19.92 2.98
C SER A 460 -9.89 21.44 2.74
N GLY A 461 -9.19 21.90 1.70
CA GLY A 461 -9.13 23.32 1.34
C GLY A 461 -8.37 24.17 2.36
N GLN A 462 -7.37 23.60 3.04
CA GLN A 462 -6.55 24.34 3.99
C GLN A 462 -5.88 25.54 3.32
N GLU A 463 -5.72 26.62 4.09
CA GLU A 463 -5.01 27.80 3.64
C GLU A 463 -3.57 27.43 3.21
N GLY A 464 -3.14 27.93 2.06
CA GLY A 464 -1.82 27.62 1.49
C GLY A 464 -1.74 26.32 0.67
N ALA A 465 -2.84 25.60 0.48
CA ALA A 465 -2.91 24.54 -0.53
C ALA A 465 -2.90 25.15 -1.96
N LEU A 466 -1.75 25.14 -2.63
CA LEU A 466 -1.56 25.75 -3.96
C LEU A 466 -1.62 24.72 -5.11
N ILE A 467 -1.76 23.44 -4.82
CA ILE A 467 -1.89 22.38 -5.84
C ILE A 467 -3.25 21.69 -5.70
N GLY A 468 -3.72 21.07 -6.78
CA GLY A 468 -4.96 20.30 -6.76
C GLY A 468 -4.73 18.86 -6.30
N GLU A 469 -5.73 18.26 -5.67
CA GLU A 469 -5.68 16.88 -5.17
C GLU A 469 -5.29 15.84 -6.24
N ALA A 470 -5.76 16.02 -7.48
CA ALA A 470 -5.52 15.11 -8.59
C ALA A 470 -4.03 15.01 -8.98
N SER A 471 -3.20 15.99 -8.59
CA SER A 471 -1.76 15.97 -8.82
C SER A 471 -1.02 15.06 -7.84
N ILE A 472 -1.62 14.72 -6.70
CA ILE A 472 -0.97 14.03 -5.59
C ILE A 472 -1.19 12.52 -5.71
N LYS A 473 -0.11 11.76 -5.56
CA LYS A 473 -0.12 10.31 -5.45
C LYS A 473 0.66 9.94 -4.20
N LEU A 474 -0.02 9.44 -3.17
CA LEU A 474 0.62 9.09 -1.89
C LEU A 474 1.27 7.71 -1.90
N LYS A 475 0.85 6.85 -2.82
CA LYS A 475 1.35 5.49 -2.97
C LYS A 475 1.56 5.19 -4.45
N GLU A 476 2.54 4.34 -4.69
CA GLU A 476 2.72 3.68 -5.97
C GLU A 476 1.83 2.45 -6.05
N PRO A 477 1.43 2.01 -7.26
CA PRO A 477 0.83 0.70 -7.46
C PRO A 477 1.68 -0.40 -6.79
N PRO A 478 1.07 -1.41 -6.14
CA PRO A 478 1.79 -2.46 -5.43
C PRO A 478 2.88 -3.14 -6.27
N ASP A 479 2.62 -3.40 -7.55
CA ASP A 479 3.56 -4.08 -8.45
C ASP A 479 4.85 -3.28 -8.66
N LEU A 480 4.72 -1.97 -8.84
CA LEU A 480 5.87 -1.07 -8.95
C LEU A 480 6.61 -0.95 -7.61
N ALA A 481 5.89 -0.88 -6.49
CA ALA A 481 6.51 -0.77 -5.16
C ALA A 481 7.34 -2.02 -4.76
N GLN A 482 6.95 -3.19 -5.27
CA GLN A 482 7.64 -4.46 -5.04
C GLN A 482 8.72 -4.75 -6.08
N HIS A 483 8.67 -4.12 -7.26
CA HIS A 483 9.67 -4.31 -8.30
C HIS A 483 11.05 -3.76 -7.87
N PRO A 484 12.10 -4.60 -7.74
CA PRO A 484 13.38 -4.19 -7.14
C PRO A 484 14.06 -3.02 -7.85
N VAL A 485 13.98 -2.98 -9.19
CA VAL A 485 14.58 -1.90 -10.00
C VAL A 485 13.86 -0.58 -9.76
N TYR A 486 12.53 -0.62 -9.69
CA TYR A 486 11.72 0.58 -9.47
C TYR A 486 11.91 1.13 -8.06
N ARG A 487 11.90 0.22 -7.07
CA ARG A 487 12.18 0.55 -5.68
C ARG A 487 13.53 1.25 -5.54
N ARG A 488 14.58 0.69 -6.16
CA ARG A 488 15.93 1.28 -6.16
C ARG A 488 15.97 2.68 -6.76
N ARG A 489 15.24 2.92 -7.86
CA ARG A 489 15.15 4.25 -8.52
C ARG A 489 14.41 5.31 -7.69
N ARG A 490 13.76 4.91 -6.60
CA ARG A 490 13.00 5.77 -5.69
C ARG A 490 13.51 5.71 -4.26
N THR A 491 14.70 5.17 -4.06
CA THR A 491 15.38 5.17 -2.78
C THR A 491 16.45 6.24 -2.81
N TYR A 492 16.31 7.22 -1.90
CA TYR A 492 17.17 8.40 -1.84
C TYR A 492 17.86 8.49 -0.48
N PRO A 493 19.02 9.16 -0.41
CA PRO A 493 19.71 9.35 0.85
C PRO A 493 18.88 10.20 1.81
N VAL A 494 18.83 9.79 3.07
CA VAL A 494 18.17 10.52 4.17
C VAL A 494 19.06 10.52 5.41
N PRO A 495 18.89 11.46 6.35
CA PRO A 495 19.56 11.39 7.64
C PRO A 495 19.23 10.08 8.38
N LYS A 496 20.18 9.56 9.16
CA LYS A 496 19.96 8.34 9.96
C LYS A 496 18.82 8.44 10.98
N THR A 497 18.44 9.66 11.36
CA THR A 497 17.27 9.90 12.21
C THR A 497 15.93 9.60 11.52
N VAL A 498 15.92 9.54 10.18
CA VAL A 498 14.77 9.15 9.36
C VAL A 498 14.78 7.63 9.17
N ASP A 499 15.89 7.07 8.70
CA ASP A 499 16.10 5.64 8.50
C ASP A 499 17.55 5.27 8.83
N ASP A 500 17.77 4.25 9.67
CA ASP A 500 19.09 3.87 10.18
C ASP A 500 20.09 3.50 9.07
N SER A 501 19.60 3.03 7.92
CA SER A 501 20.44 2.71 6.76
C SER A 501 21.01 3.96 6.06
N GLY A 502 20.42 5.14 6.31
CA GLY A 502 20.71 6.37 5.60
C GLY A 502 20.03 6.48 4.23
N TRP A 503 19.12 5.56 3.91
CA TRP A 503 18.39 5.51 2.65
C TRP A 503 16.90 5.22 2.90
N ALA A 504 16.01 5.95 2.25
CA ALA A 504 14.57 5.71 2.37
C ALA A 504 13.89 5.66 1.01
N PHE A 505 12.82 4.88 0.90
CA PHE A 505 11.98 4.77 -0.29
C PHE A 505 10.90 5.85 -0.31
N PHE A 506 10.74 6.54 -1.44
CA PHE A 506 9.85 7.71 -1.62
C PHE A 506 8.70 7.31 -2.57
N PRO A 507 7.64 6.66 -2.05
CA PRO A 507 6.50 6.26 -2.88
C PRO A 507 5.63 7.46 -3.28
N ALA A 508 5.59 8.50 -2.45
CA ALA A 508 4.71 9.63 -2.69
C ALA A 508 5.31 10.59 -3.72
N HIS A 509 4.47 11.06 -4.64
CA HIS A 509 4.86 12.03 -5.66
C HIS A 509 3.74 12.99 -6.05
N ILE A 510 4.14 14.11 -6.63
CA ILE A 510 3.26 15.13 -7.21
C ILE A 510 3.55 15.19 -8.70
N ARG A 511 2.52 15.00 -9.52
CA ARG A 511 2.59 15.16 -10.98
C ARG A 511 2.61 16.64 -11.34
N LEU A 512 3.55 17.02 -12.19
CA LEU A 512 3.69 18.38 -12.71
C LEU A 512 3.32 18.39 -14.20
N GLY A 513 2.76 19.50 -14.68
CA GLY A 513 2.39 19.73 -16.07
C GLY A 513 1.25 18.86 -16.61
N GLY A 514 0.48 18.19 -15.74
CA GLY A 514 -0.53 17.21 -16.14
C GLY A 514 0.09 15.91 -16.63
N GLU A 515 0.02 15.65 -17.94
CA GLU A 515 0.54 14.45 -18.60
C GLU A 515 2.02 14.57 -19.02
N SER A 516 2.76 15.55 -18.49
CA SER A 516 4.15 15.80 -18.91
C SER A 516 5.14 14.69 -18.53
N GLY A 517 4.73 13.73 -17.70
CA GLY A 517 5.63 12.75 -17.11
C GLY A 517 6.57 13.33 -16.05
N VAL A 518 6.55 14.64 -15.75
CA VAL A 518 7.42 15.22 -14.71
C VAL A 518 6.84 15.01 -13.32
N ARG A 519 7.67 14.54 -12.39
CA ARG A 519 7.28 14.16 -11.03
C ARG A 519 8.21 14.80 -9.99
N LEU A 520 7.61 15.26 -8.89
CA LEU A 520 8.31 15.62 -7.65
C LEU A 520 8.05 14.54 -6.61
N GLN A 521 9.09 13.80 -6.19
CA GLN A 521 8.97 12.72 -5.22
C GLN A 521 9.33 13.21 -3.81
N PHE A 522 8.54 12.82 -2.82
CA PHE A 522 8.71 13.27 -1.45
C PHE A 522 8.44 12.16 -0.43
N LEU A 523 8.97 12.35 0.78
CA LEU A 523 8.73 11.54 1.96
C LEU A 523 8.24 12.45 3.09
N ASP A 524 7.02 12.22 3.58
CA ASP A 524 6.49 12.91 4.75
C ASP A 524 6.99 12.23 6.03
N ASP A 525 7.93 12.88 6.70
CA ASP A 525 8.47 12.44 7.99
C ASP A 525 8.18 13.48 9.10
N THR A 526 7.14 14.28 8.90
CA THR A 526 6.80 15.38 9.82
C THR A 526 6.39 14.91 11.21
N SER A 527 5.93 13.67 11.35
CA SER A 527 5.59 13.09 12.66
C SER A 527 6.82 12.68 13.48
N ARG A 528 7.97 12.43 12.84
CA ARG A 528 9.22 12.04 13.52
C ARG A 528 10.21 13.19 13.57
N THR A 529 10.57 13.75 12.41
CA THR A 529 11.58 14.82 12.32
C THR A 529 11.00 16.22 12.16
N GLY A 530 9.69 16.35 11.92
CA GLY A 530 9.06 17.64 11.64
C GLY A 530 9.26 18.13 10.20
N ASN A 531 9.92 17.34 9.35
CA ASN A 531 10.28 17.74 7.98
C ASN A 531 9.62 16.86 6.91
N VAL A 532 9.53 17.41 5.71
CA VAL A 532 9.28 16.66 4.48
C VAL A 532 10.58 16.60 3.68
N TYR A 533 10.94 15.42 3.19
CA TYR A 533 12.14 15.23 2.38
C TYR A 533 11.75 15.21 0.91
N ILE A 534 12.53 15.90 0.07
CA ILE A 534 12.35 15.91 -1.39
C ILE A 534 13.47 15.09 -2.00
N GLY A 535 13.13 13.94 -2.59
CA GLY A 535 14.10 12.99 -3.11
C GLY A 535 14.43 13.21 -4.58
N TYR A 536 13.45 13.69 -5.37
CA TYR A 536 13.60 13.82 -6.82
C TYR A 536 12.69 14.88 -7.40
N LEU A 537 13.16 15.55 -8.45
CA LEU A 537 12.39 16.44 -9.32
C LEU A 537 12.90 16.27 -10.75
N GLY A 538 12.12 15.58 -11.60
CA GLY A 538 12.55 15.24 -12.94
C GLY A 538 11.48 14.49 -13.72
N GLU A 539 11.80 14.10 -14.95
CA GLU A 539 10.95 13.21 -15.76
C GLU A 539 10.78 11.85 -15.09
N ASP A 540 9.65 11.20 -15.35
CA ASP A 540 9.29 9.96 -14.71
C ASP A 540 10.24 8.82 -15.10
N ARG A 541 10.77 8.13 -14.10
CA ARG A 541 11.72 7.02 -14.25
C ARG A 541 11.03 5.65 -14.34
N SER A 542 9.70 5.60 -14.47
CA SER A 542 8.93 4.35 -14.60
C SER A 542 9.08 3.69 -15.98
N ALA A 543 9.46 4.44 -17.01
CA ALA A 543 9.51 3.97 -18.39
C ALA A 543 10.94 3.64 -18.83
N LEU A 544 11.47 2.50 -18.40
CA LEU A 544 12.57 1.79 -19.09
C LEU A 544 12.44 0.30 -18.86
#